data_AF-A0A8J6M871-F1
#
_entry.id   AF-A0A8J6M871-F1
#
_cell.length_a   1.000
_cell.length_b   1.000
_cell.length_c   1.000
_cell.angle_alpha   90.00
_cell.angle_beta   90.00
_cell.angle_gamma   90.00
#
_symmetry.space_group_name_H-M   'P 1'
#
loop_
_entity.id
_entity.type
_entity.pdbx_description
1 polymer ?
#
loop_
_entity_poly.entity_id
_entity_poly.type
_entity_poly.pdbx_seq_one_letter_code
_entity_poly.pdbx_strand_id
1 'polypeptide(L)'
;MGRTVVFLLSLLCLLPLAGCSEVAPRTDIQVCIQPPEEVTVENNGIFISPGEDAVFYLEMASGCSVSGVDYPGGYRTARRGGKVELTLEQVRYPTRVTLEVTRRYASVTYLPNGGTGEESTVTYDLTNHARPNTDTGVDLFSREGYTLTGWNTAADGSGERVGLGSRITPAPGGVTLYAQWERWTEEASFAWTVVEDGAVITGYRGADEHLIVPAQIGGQAVVGITAGAFEDCAAGRVVFPNTLRWVEDGAFRRCRASTLVLFDNIERIGDDAFTDGALRTLFINAVEAPYGYGYRKESCYADKVDLLILTQGERRLIGYGGCAMWYNLDGAMMAAAFPAYTLINLGLNGTVNSAVQMQIMGAFLGEGDVLFHTPELSSKYQLLGATEMGDNDVRLWCGLENNYDLFALVDLGSVSGVLDSLCHYLSVKDGRSSYYAVYQDGNRRTYLDRFGCASFYRGVSQEKLSDSVYLDPAYLTEAGMGRLEAYYDWYASLGVAVFVSYPCVNLDAVPEGQRGNAALMDERFREFIGGMDSAALVSSLEDYLYENADFYDTNYHLLTDPAIQNTAKWIFDLQPYLGEKAA
;
A
#
# COMPACT_ATOMS: atom_id res chain seq x y z
N MET A 1 70.35 -44.79 -26.91
CA MET A 1 69.80 -46.04 -27.49
C MET A 1 68.35 -45.80 -27.87
N GLY A 2 67.87 -45.78 -29.10
CA GLY A 2 68.39 -45.68 -30.48
C GLY A 2 67.13 -45.45 -31.35
N ARG A 3 67.08 -44.90 -32.57
CA ARG A 3 67.96 -44.39 -33.64
C ARG A 3 67.08 -43.38 -34.41
N THR A 4 67.54 -42.15 -34.69
CA THR A 4 68.01 -41.70 -36.02
C THR A 4 66.90 -41.48 -37.08
N VAL A 5 66.45 -40.23 -37.21
CA VAL A 5 66.66 -39.33 -38.37
C VAL A 5 66.47 -39.94 -39.79
N VAL A 6 65.39 -39.50 -40.46
CA VAL A 6 65.36 -38.77 -41.76
C VAL A 6 64.86 -39.43 -43.08
N PHE A 7 63.96 -38.63 -43.70
CA PHE A 7 63.65 -38.33 -45.12
C PHE A 7 62.77 -39.19 -46.06
N LEU A 8 61.78 -38.44 -46.60
CA LEU A 8 61.37 -38.21 -48.00
C LEU A 8 60.39 -39.15 -48.71
N LEU A 9 59.49 -38.44 -49.41
CA LEU A 9 58.85 -38.72 -50.71
C LEU A 9 57.62 -39.65 -50.73
N SER A 10 56.47 -39.04 -51.04
CA SER A 10 55.90 -38.98 -52.40
C SER A 10 54.38 -39.23 -52.49
N LEU A 11 53.73 -38.24 -53.08
CA LEU A 11 52.64 -38.26 -54.08
C LEU A 11 51.40 -39.17 -53.93
N LEU A 12 50.26 -38.49 -54.13
CA LEU A 12 48.90 -38.98 -54.35
C LEU A 12 48.80 -40.23 -55.26
N CYS A 13 47.87 -41.12 -54.91
CA CYS A 13 46.83 -41.58 -55.84
C CYS A 13 45.60 -42.14 -55.09
N LEU A 14 44.44 -41.68 -55.55
CA LEU A 14 43.03 -41.93 -55.20
C LEU A 14 42.63 -43.38 -54.88
N LEU A 15 41.66 -43.54 -53.97
CA LEU A 15 40.51 -44.49 -54.02
C LEU A 15 39.43 -44.00 -53.01
N PRO A 16 38.14 -44.39 -53.16
CA PRO A 16 36.99 -43.49 -53.05
C PRO A 16 36.40 -43.37 -51.63
N LEU A 17 35.86 -42.19 -51.32
CA LEU A 17 35.03 -41.91 -50.15
C LEU A 17 33.68 -42.63 -50.29
N ALA A 18 33.47 -43.66 -49.46
CA ALA A 18 32.15 -44.22 -49.20
C ALA A 18 31.33 -43.21 -48.37
N GLY A 19 30.08 -43.02 -48.77
CA GLY A 19 29.23 -41.89 -48.37
C GLY A 19 29.00 -41.71 -46.88
N CYS A 20 29.24 -40.49 -46.41
CA CYS A 20 28.47 -39.92 -45.31
C CYS A 20 27.01 -39.80 -45.75
N SER A 21 26.08 -40.42 -45.03
CA SER A 21 24.69 -39.99 -45.08
C SER A 21 24.62 -38.61 -44.44
N GLU A 22 24.48 -37.56 -45.25
CA GLU A 22 24.11 -36.23 -44.79
C GLU A 22 22.80 -36.33 -44.02
N VAL A 23 22.84 -36.08 -42.71
CA VAL A 23 21.63 -35.74 -41.96
C VAL A 23 21.24 -34.36 -42.47
N ALA A 24 20.13 -34.28 -43.21
CA ALA A 24 19.59 -33.01 -43.69
C ALA A 24 19.49 -32.03 -42.49
N PRO A 25 19.94 -30.78 -42.63
CA PRO A 25 19.84 -29.81 -41.54
C PRO A 25 18.38 -29.66 -41.12
N ARG A 26 18.08 -29.79 -39.82
CA ARG A 26 16.75 -29.48 -39.30
C ARG A 26 16.41 -28.03 -39.68
N THR A 27 15.43 -27.87 -40.54
CA THR A 27 14.91 -26.56 -40.96
C THR A 27 13.92 -25.97 -39.95
N ASP A 28 13.44 -26.79 -39.01
CA ASP A 28 12.50 -26.39 -37.99
C ASP A 28 13.18 -25.59 -36.89
N ILE A 29 12.50 -24.55 -36.42
CA ILE A 29 12.92 -23.70 -35.32
C ILE A 29 12.27 -24.18 -34.03
N GLN A 30 13.01 -24.13 -32.93
CA GLN A 30 12.49 -24.46 -31.62
C GLN A 30 11.86 -23.23 -30.97
N VAL A 31 10.66 -23.39 -30.41
CA VAL A 31 9.97 -22.36 -29.64
C VAL A 31 9.65 -22.94 -28.27
N CYS A 32 10.04 -22.23 -27.21
CA CYS A 32 9.77 -22.65 -25.84
C CYS A 32 9.17 -21.50 -25.03
N ILE A 33 8.22 -21.86 -24.17
CA ILE A 33 7.73 -20.99 -23.12
C ILE A 33 8.63 -21.17 -21.89
N GLN A 34 9.04 -20.09 -21.25
CA GLN A 34 9.55 -20.07 -19.90
C GLN A 34 8.34 -19.79 -18.98
N PRO A 35 7.68 -20.83 -18.45
CA PRO A 35 6.50 -20.60 -17.64
C PRO A 35 6.88 -20.02 -16.26
N PRO A 36 6.08 -19.11 -15.71
CA PRO A 36 6.12 -18.78 -14.30
C PRO A 36 5.56 -19.96 -13.47
N GLU A 37 5.69 -19.89 -12.15
CA GLU A 37 5.31 -20.97 -11.22
C GLU A 37 3.83 -21.37 -11.34
N GLU A 38 2.95 -20.42 -11.70
CA GLU A 38 1.51 -20.61 -11.83
C GLU A 38 1.08 -21.31 -13.13
N VAL A 39 2.01 -21.66 -14.01
CA VAL A 39 1.69 -22.19 -15.34
C VAL A 39 2.46 -23.46 -15.62
N THR A 40 1.74 -24.51 -15.98
CA THR A 40 2.35 -25.70 -16.59
C THR A 40 2.09 -25.69 -18.10
N VAL A 41 3.12 -25.91 -18.90
CA VAL A 41 3.04 -25.94 -20.37
C VAL A 41 3.14 -27.39 -20.82
N GLU A 42 2.05 -27.94 -21.36
CA GLU A 42 1.99 -29.37 -21.71
C GLU A 42 2.92 -29.75 -22.85
N ASN A 43 2.97 -28.90 -23.87
CA ASN A 43 3.76 -29.11 -25.07
C ASN A 43 4.87 -28.05 -25.16
N ASN A 44 5.73 -27.97 -24.15
CA ASN A 44 6.83 -27.01 -24.16
C ASN A 44 7.98 -27.45 -25.09
N GLY A 45 8.66 -26.49 -25.71
CA GLY A 45 9.83 -26.74 -26.57
C GLY A 45 9.51 -27.35 -27.93
N ILE A 46 8.37 -26.99 -28.53
CA ILE A 46 7.93 -27.47 -29.86
C ILE A 46 8.85 -27.02 -30.99
N PHE A 47 8.85 -27.80 -32.07
CA PHE A 47 9.52 -27.46 -33.33
C PHE A 47 8.47 -27.14 -34.39
N ILE A 48 8.65 -26.02 -35.09
CA ILE A 48 7.77 -25.56 -36.17
C ILE A 48 8.60 -25.09 -37.38
N SER A 49 7.99 -25.01 -38.56
CA SER A 49 8.65 -24.40 -39.70
C SER A 49 8.69 -22.87 -39.53
N PRO A 50 9.76 -22.17 -39.98
CA PRO A 50 9.81 -20.70 -39.94
C PRO A 50 8.60 -20.05 -40.65
N GLY A 51 7.90 -19.17 -39.95
CA GLY A 51 6.70 -18.48 -40.41
C GLY A 51 5.39 -19.18 -40.05
N GLU A 52 5.42 -20.35 -39.42
CA GLU A 52 4.23 -20.98 -38.85
C GLU A 52 3.87 -20.39 -37.48
N ASP A 53 2.63 -20.64 -37.06
CA ASP A 53 2.17 -20.31 -35.71
C ASP A 53 2.64 -21.38 -34.72
N ALA A 54 3.12 -20.96 -33.54
CA ALA A 54 3.46 -21.85 -32.44
C ALA A 54 2.30 -21.90 -31.44
N VAL A 55 1.71 -23.08 -31.22
CA VAL A 55 0.54 -23.26 -30.33
C VAL A 55 0.93 -24.03 -29.08
N PHE A 56 0.64 -23.45 -27.91
CA PHE A 56 0.90 -24.01 -26.60
C PHE A 56 -0.39 -24.22 -25.80
N TYR A 57 -0.44 -25.29 -25.01
CA TYR A 57 -1.53 -25.58 -24.08
C TYR A 57 -1.04 -25.37 -22.64
N LEU A 58 -1.68 -24.43 -21.97
CA LEU A 58 -1.32 -23.96 -20.64
C LEU A 58 -2.36 -24.44 -19.63
N GLU A 59 -1.90 -25.15 -18.61
CA GLU A 59 -2.63 -25.38 -17.38
C GLU A 59 -2.29 -24.24 -16.41
N MET A 60 -3.28 -23.40 -16.12
CA MET A 60 -3.14 -22.25 -15.23
C MET A 60 -3.53 -22.66 -13.80
N ALA A 61 -2.79 -22.19 -12.80
CA ALA A 61 -3.24 -22.24 -11.42
C ALA A 61 -4.63 -21.60 -11.27
N SER A 62 -5.41 -22.07 -10.28
CA SER A 62 -6.76 -21.56 -10.05
C SER A 62 -6.75 -20.03 -9.92
N GLY A 63 -7.67 -19.38 -10.63
CA GLY A 63 -7.80 -17.92 -10.63
C GLY A 63 -6.82 -17.18 -11.54
N CYS A 64 -5.86 -17.83 -12.19
CA CYS A 64 -4.87 -17.16 -13.06
C CYS A 64 -5.31 -17.04 -14.53
N SER A 65 -4.83 -15.99 -15.22
CA SER A 65 -4.95 -15.79 -16.67
C SER A 65 -3.68 -15.18 -17.24
N VAL A 66 -3.34 -15.52 -18.49
CA VAL A 66 -2.27 -14.85 -19.23
C VAL A 66 -2.65 -13.39 -19.47
N SER A 67 -1.83 -12.46 -19.00
CA SER A 67 -2.01 -11.02 -19.16
C SER A 67 -1.06 -10.41 -20.19
N GLY A 68 0.04 -11.10 -20.48
CA GLY A 68 1.08 -10.60 -21.39
C GLY A 68 2.01 -11.71 -21.86
N VAL A 69 2.72 -11.42 -22.93
CA VAL A 69 3.69 -12.31 -23.58
C VAL A 69 4.79 -11.43 -24.14
N ASP A 70 6.07 -11.72 -23.86
CA ASP A 70 7.22 -10.94 -24.34
C ASP A 70 7.59 -11.21 -25.82
N TYR A 71 6.73 -11.95 -26.53
CA TYR A 71 6.90 -12.24 -27.95
C TYR A 71 6.65 -10.98 -28.79
N PRO A 72 7.62 -10.54 -29.62
CA PRO A 72 7.49 -9.30 -30.39
C PRO A 72 6.48 -9.38 -31.54
N GLY A 73 6.00 -10.58 -31.90
CA GLY A 73 4.96 -10.78 -32.91
C GLY A 73 3.55 -10.78 -32.32
N GLY A 74 2.55 -11.01 -33.17
CA GLY A 74 1.16 -11.17 -32.72
C GLY A 74 1.00 -12.42 -31.86
N TYR A 75 0.12 -12.36 -30.87
CA TYR A 75 -0.30 -13.54 -30.12
C TYR A 75 -1.79 -13.47 -29.81
N ARG A 76 -2.38 -14.64 -29.54
CA ARG A 76 -3.78 -14.75 -29.12
C ARG A 76 -3.94 -15.88 -28.10
N THR A 77 -4.91 -15.71 -27.21
CA THR A 77 -5.28 -16.71 -26.21
C THR A 77 -6.74 -17.14 -26.38
N ALA A 78 -7.02 -18.42 -26.13
CA ALA A 78 -8.36 -18.97 -26.13
C ALA A 78 -8.53 -19.98 -24.99
N ARG A 79 -9.74 -20.10 -24.42
CA ARG A 79 -10.05 -21.20 -23.48
C ARG A 79 -10.60 -22.40 -24.23
N ARG A 80 -9.98 -23.57 -24.04
CA ARG A 80 -10.48 -24.86 -24.57
C ARG A 80 -10.30 -25.96 -23.52
N GLY A 81 -11.38 -26.67 -23.18
CA GLY A 81 -11.30 -27.87 -22.33
C GLY A 81 -10.69 -27.63 -20.93
N GLY A 82 -10.92 -26.46 -20.33
CA GLY A 82 -10.34 -26.11 -19.02
C GLY A 82 -8.91 -25.55 -19.07
N LYS A 83 -8.32 -25.45 -20.26
CA LYS A 83 -6.93 -24.99 -20.50
C LYS A 83 -6.91 -23.69 -21.29
N VAL A 84 -5.78 -22.99 -21.25
CA VAL A 84 -5.53 -21.81 -22.11
C VAL A 84 -4.68 -22.25 -23.29
N GLU A 85 -5.19 -22.07 -24.50
CA GLU A 85 -4.45 -22.20 -25.76
C GLU A 85 -3.78 -20.85 -26.05
N LEU A 86 -2.45 -20.79 -26.05
CA LEU A 86 -1.65 -19.64 -26.46
C LEU A 86 -1.13 -19.89 -27.87
N THR A 87 -1.44 -19.01 -28.82
CA THR A 87 -0.88 -19.04 -30.17
C THR A 87 0.05 -17.85 -30.35
N LEU A 88 1.32 -18.12 -30.68
CA LEU A 88 2.27 -17.11 -31.17
C LEU A 88 2.23 -17.13 -32.69
N GLU A 89 1.96 -15.98 -33.30
CA GLU A 89 1.71 -15.90 -34.72
C GLU A 89 3.01 -15.72 -35.51
N GLN A 90 3.16 -16.47 -36.59
CA GLN A 90 4.21 -16.27 -37.61
C GLN A 90 5.65 -16.25 -37.06
N VAL A 91 6.02 -17.22 -36.23
CA VAL A 91 7.34 -17.28 -35.59
C VAL A 91 8.40 -17.65 -36.62
N ARG A 92 9.42 -16.78 -36.82
CA ARG A 92 10.44 -16.95 -37.87
C ARG A 92 11.80 -17.42 -37.37
N TYR A 93 12.07 -17.29 -36.09
CA TYR A 93 13.36 -17.59 -35.48
C TYR A 93 13.17 -18.40 -34.20
N PRO A 94 14.17 -19.20 -33.77
CA PRO A 94 14.14 -19.83 -32.47
C PRO A 94 13.87 -18.81 -31.38
N THR A 95 12.84 -19.03 -30.57
CA THR A 95 12.33 -18.02 -29.65
C THR A 95 12.06 -18.65 -28.29
N ARG A 96 12.55 -18.01 -27.23
CA ARG A 96 12.13 -18.28 -25.85
C ARG A 96 11.20 -17.17 -25.43
N VAL A 97 10.04 -17.53 -24.90
CA VAL A 97 8.96 -16.60 -24.57
C VAL A 97 8.64 -16.68 -23.09
N THR A 98 8.58 -15.55 -22.42
CA THR A 98 8.11 -15.42 -21.03
C THR A 98 6.64 -15.02 -21.04
N LEU A 99 5.88 -15.55 -20.09
CA LEU A 99 4.48 -15.17 -19.88
C LEU A 99 4.35 -14.22 -18.70
N GLU A 100 3.48 -13.24 -18.84
CA GLU A 100 2.93 -12.50 -17.71
C GLU A 100 1.58 -13.11 -17.35
N VAL A 101 1.34 -13.31 -16.05
CA VAL A 101 0.13 -13.92 -15.53
C VAL A 101 -0.47 -13.01 -14.47
N THR A 102 -1.77 -12.75 -14.59
CA THR A 102 -2.54 -12.08 -13.54
C THR A 102 -3.38 -13.09 -12.79
N ARG A 103 -3.38 -13.02 -11.46
CA ARG A 103 -4.35 -13.71 -10.61
C ARG A 103 -5.61 -12.87 -10.51
N ARG A 104 -6.70 -13.36 -11.09
CA ARG A 104 -8.02 -12.74 -11.06
C ARG A 104 -8.84 -13.19 -9.86
N TYR A 105 -8.65 -14.41 -9.37
CA TYR A 105 -9.38 -14.92 -8.22
C TYR A 105 -8.44 -15.49 -7.16
N ALA A 106 -8.82 -15.33 -5.90
CA ALA A 106 -8.16 -15.99 -4.77
C ALA A 106 -9.20 -16.59 -3.83
N SER A 107 -8.87 -17.71 -3.20
CA SER A 107 -9.70 -18.33 -2.18
C SER A 107 -9.09 -18.10 -0.81
N VAL A 108 -9.92 -17.71 0.15
CA VAL A 108 -9.55 -17.64 1.56
C VAL A 108 -10.47 -18.57 2.33
N THR A 109 -9.86 -19.47 3.10
CA THR A 109 -10.55 -20.44 3.95
C THR A 109 -10.44 -19.98 5.40
N TYR A 110 -11.56 -19.88 6.09
CA TYR A 110 -11.67 -19.44 7.48
C TYR A 110 -11.99 -20.62 8.38
N LEU A 111 -11.23 -20.75 9.47
CA LEU A 111 -11.38 -21.83 10.45
C LEU A 111 -11.75 -21.26 11.84
N PRO A 112 -12.68 -21.92 12.57
CA PRO A 112 -13.16 -21.44 13.87
C PRO A 112 -12.10 -21.51 14.97
N ASN A 113 -11.04 -22.30 14.80
CA ASN A 113 -9.88 -22.40 15.70
C ASN A 113 -10.24 -22.49 17.21
N GLY A 114 -11.02 -23.52 17.56
CA GLY A 114 -11.52 -23.74 18.92
C GLY A 114 -12.82 -22.99 19.27
N GLY A 115 -13.33 -22.16 18.37
CA GLY A 115 -14.71 -21.66 18.40
C GLY A 115 -15.72 -22.65 17.80
N THR A 116 -16.98 -22.22 17.76
CA THR A 116 -18.11 -22.90 17.10
C THR A 116 -18.42 -22.25 15.75
N GLY A 117 -18.93 -23.06 14.82
CA GLY A 117 -19.23 -22.70 13.42
C GLY A 117 -18.52 -23.66 12.45
N GLU A 118 -18.93 -23.65 11.19
CA GLU A 118 -18.35 -24.52 10.14
C GLU A 118 -17.29 -23.79 9.34
N GLU A 119 -16.25 -24.51 8.89
CA GLU A 119 -15.26 -23.97 7.96
C GLU A 119 -15.96 -23.27 6.77
N SER A 120 -15.51 -22.06 6.44
CA SER A 120 -16.05 -21.26 5.35
C SER A 120 -14.96 -20.93 4.35
N THR A 121 -15.20 -21.14 3.06
CA THR A 121 -14.26 -20.76 2.00
C THR A 121 -14.91 -19.74 1.07
N VAL A 122 -14.29 -18.58 0.95
CA VAL A 122 -14.76 -17.47 0.10
C VAL A 122 -13.80 -17.30 -1.07
N THR A 123 -14.34 -17.12 -2.26
CA THR A 123 -13.55 -16.79 -3.46
C THR A 123 -13.72 -15.30 -3.78
N TYR A 124 -12.62 -14.57 -3.78
CA TYR A 124 -12.55 -13.14 -4.04
C TYR A 124 -12.13 -12.86 -5.48
N ASP A 125 -12.74 -11.83 -6.09
CA ASP A 125 -12.28 -11.25 -7.35
C ASP A 125 -11.24 -10.16 -7.06
N LEU A 126 -10.03 -10.34 -7.59
CA LEU A 126 -8.90 -9.44 -7.41
C LEU A 126 -8.81 -8.36 -8.49
N THR A 127 -9.82 -8.25 -9.37
CA THR A 127 -9.85 -7.23 -10.44
C THR A 127 -9.72 -5.81 -9.88
N ASN A 128 -10.30 -5.55 -8.71
CA ASN A 128 -10.27 -4.23 -8.07
C ASN A 128 -9.27 -4.10 -6.93
N HIS A 129 -8.84 -5.18 -6.30
CA HIS A 129 -7.90 -5.12 -5.19
C HIS A 129 -7.01 -6.36 -5.27
N ALA A 130 -5.72 -6.16 -5.42
CA ALA A 130 -4.76 -7.27 -5.50
C ALA A 130 -4.70 -8.06 -4.19
N ARG A 131 -4.99 -7.40 -3.05
CA ARG A 131 -5.17 -8.02 -1.73
C ARG A 131 -6.63 -7.86 -1.29
N PRO A 132 -7.42 -8.95 -1.20
CA PRO A 132 -8.82 -8.85 -0.81
C PRO A 132 -8.98 -8.60 0.69
N ASN A 133 -10.09 -7.95 1.06
CA ASN A 133 -10.51 -7.83 2.44
C ASN A 133 -11.00 -9.17 2.99
N THR A 134 -10.58 -9.50 4.20
CA THR A 134 -11.03 -10.69 4.93
C THR A 134 -12.48 -10.57 5.37
N ASP A 135 -13.11 -11.70 5.66
CA ASP A 135 -14.40 -11.72 6.35
C ASP A 135 -14.26 -11.10 7.76
N THR A 136 -15.32 -10.51 8.30
CA THR A 136 -15.28 -9.96 9.66
C THR A 136 -15.37 -11.05 10.73
N GLY A 137 -15.80 -12.26 10.35
CA GLY A 137 -15.88 -13.43 11.22
C GLY A 137 -16.99 -13.39 12.27
N VAL A 138 -17.60 -12.22 12.48
CA VAL A 138 -18.66 -11.97 13.47
C VAL A 138 -19.86 -12.88 13.23
N ASP A 139 -20.23 -13.10 11.97
CA ASP A 139 -21.35 -13.97 11.57
C ASP A 139 -20.92 -15.42 11.25
N LEU A 140 -19.61 -15.70 11.18
CA LEU A 140 -19.10 -17.02 10.87
C LEU A 140 -18.91 -17.88 12.13
N PHE A 141 -18.32 -17.29 13.17
CA PHE A 141 -17.86 -18.02 14.33
C PHE A 141 -18.22 -17.34 15.64
N SER A 142 -18.37 -18.15 16.68
CA SER A 142 -18.55 -17.68 18.05
C SER A 142 -17.77 -18.55 19.02
N ARG A 143 -17.45 -18.02 20.21
CA ARG A 143 -16.80 -18.79 21.27
C ARG A 143 -17.18 -18.19 22.62
N GLU A 144 -18.00 -18.91 23.38
CA GLU A 144 -18.55 -18.44 24.66
C GLU A 144 -17.43 -18.07 25.65
N GLY A 145 -17.48 -16.84 26.18
CA GLY A 145 -16.46 -16.31 27.10
C GLY A 145 -15.19 -15.80 26.43
N TYR A 146 -15.20 -15.57 25.11
CA TYR A 146 -14.05 -15.06 24.35
C TYR A 146 -14.47 -13.93 23.40
N THR A 147 -13.51 -13.08 23.06
CA THR A 147 -13.60 -12.06 22.01
C THR A 147 -12.78 -12.52 20.80
N LEU A 148 -13.36 -12.45 19.60
CA LEU A 148 -12.64 -12.64 18.33
C LEU A 148 -11.78 -11.41 18.09
N THR A 149 -10.45 -11.51 18.12
CA THR A 149 -9.54 -10.35 18.04
C THR A 149 -8.83 -10.22 16.70
N GLY A 150 -9.07 -11.15 15.77
CA GLY A 150 -8.52 -11.14 14.42
C GLY A 150 -8.42 -12.55 13.83
N TRP A 151 -7.72 -12.62 12.71
CA TRP A 151 -7.28 -13.83 12.03
C TRP A 151 -5.78 -14.02 12.17
N ASN A 152 -5.30 -15.24 11.95
CA ASN A 152 -3.87 -15.52 11.78
C ASN A 152 -3.66 -16.58 10.69
N THR A 153 -2.54 -16.53 9.98
CA THR A 153 -2.18 -17.55 8.97
C THR A 153 -1.71 -18.88 9.58
N ALA A 154 -1.49 -18.94 10.90
CA ALA A 154 -1.24 -20.15 11.67
C ALA A 154 -2.21 -20.27 12.86
N ALA A 155 -2.64 -21.50 13.16
CA ALA A 155 -3.63 -21.78 14.20
C ALA A 155 -3.17 -21.34 15.61
N ASP A 156 -1.88 -21.44 15.89
CA ASP A 156 -1.26 -21.11 17.17
C ASP A 156 -0.91 -19.62 17.32
N GLY A 157 -1.21 -18.79 16.31
CA GLY A 157 -0.94 -17.36 16.31
C GLY A 157 0.49 -16.98 15.90
N SER A 158 1.34 -17.95 15.53
CA SER A 158 2.75 -17.70 15.15
C SER A 158 2.93 -17.10 13.75
N GLY A 159 1.88 -17.11 12.93
CA GLY A 159 1.89 -16.56 11.58
C GLY A 159 1.59 -15.06 11.54
N GLU A 160 1.33 -14.57 10.33
CA GLU A 160 0.86 -13.21 10.09
C GLU A 160 -0.51 -12.98 10.75
N ARG A 161 -0.60 -11.95 11.60
CA ARG A 161 -1.86 -11.44 12.12
C ARG A 161 -2.58 -10.63 11.04
N VAL A 162 -3.87 -10.88 10.87
CA VAL A 162 -4.73 -10.11 9.97
C VAL A 162 -5.98 -9.66 10.73
N GLY A 163 -6.27 -8.37 10.75
CA GLY A 163 -7.46 -7.80 11.37
C GLY A 163 -8.74 -8.23 10.66
N LEU A 164 -9.85 -8.22 11.39
CA LEU A 164 -11.17 -8.53 10.82
C LEU A 164 -11.55 -7.45 9.80
N GLY A 165 -11.90 -7.85 8.58
CA GLY A 165 -12.15 -6.92 7.48
C GLY A 165 -10.91 -6.26 6.88
N SER A 166 -9.70 -6.52 7.39
CA SER A 166 -8.43 -6.02 6.82
C SER A 166 -7.96 -6.86 5.63
N ARG A 167 -6.83 -6.50 4.98
CA ARG A 167 -6.38 -7.16 3.74
C ARG A 167 -5.41 -8.30 3.98
N ILE A 168 -5.53 -9.34 3.16
CA ILE A 168 -4.61 -10.49 3.14
C ILE A 168 -3.93 -10.60 1.78
N THR A 169 -2.64 -10.95 1.78
CA THR A 169 -1.91 -11.24 0.54
C THR A 169 -2.31 -12.62 0.01
N PRO A 170 -2.87 -12.74 -1.21
CA PRO A 170 -3.26 -14.03 -1.76
C PRO A 170 -2.05 -14.95 -2.03
N ALA A 171 -2.12 -16.20 -1.58
CA ALA A 171 -1.15 -17.24 -1.91
C ALA A 171 -1.61 -18.14 -3.06
N PRO A 172 -0.69 -18.71 -3.86
CA PRO A 172 -1.01 -19.78 -4.80
C PRO A 172 -1.72 -20.94 -4.07
N GLY A 173 -2.88 -21.37 -4.58
CA GLY A 173 -3.68 -22.42 -3.93
C GLY A 173 -4.63 -21.95 -2.82
N GLY A 174 -4.59 -20.67 -2.46
CA GLY A 174 -5.44 -20.07 -1.43
C GLY A 174 -4.72 -19.84 -0.10
N VAL A 175 -5.35 -19.08 0.79
CA VAL A 175 -4.85 -18.79 2.15
C VAL A 175 -5.82 -19.36 3.17
N THR A 176 -5.29 -19.97 4.24
CA THR A 176 -6.10 -20.37 5.39
C THR A 176 -5.88 -19.41 6.55
N LEU A 177 -6.99 -18.91 7.11
CA LEU A 177 -7.03 -18.00 8.24
C LEU A 177 -7.73 -18.65 9.43
N TYR A 178 -7.07 -18.58 10.58
CA TYR A 178 -7.54 -19.16 11.84
C TYR A 178 -8.02 -18.06 12.76
N ALA A 179 -9.26 -18.15 13.24
CA ALA A 179 -9.81 -17.22 14.22
C ALA A 179 -8.92 -17.12 15.47
N GLN A 180 -8.62 -15.90 15.92
CA GLN A 180 -7.86 -15.66 17.14
C GLN A 180 -8.81 -15.21 18.25
N TRP A 181 -8.80 -15.95 19.36
CA TRP A 181 -9.73 -15.77 20.46
C TRP A 181 -9.01 -15.38 21.73
N GLU A 182 -9.54 -14.37 22.41
CA GLU A 182 -9.04 -13.97 23.72
C GLU A 182 -10.09 -14.12 24.79
N ARG A 183 -9.75 -14.87 25.84
CA ARG A 183 -10.64 -15.17 26.95
C ARG A 183 -10.96 -13.88 27.69
N TRP A 184 -12.24 -13.67 28.00
CA TRP A 184 -12.67 -12.55 28.82
C TRP A 184 -11.99 -12.56 30.18
N THR A 185 -11.71 -11.35 30.68
CA THR A 185 -11.33 -11.16 32.07
C THR A 185 -12.48 -11.60 32.97
N GLU A 186 -12.15 -12.22 34.10
CA GLU A 186 -13.16 -12.75 35.01
C GLU A 186 -14.16 -11.67 35.45
N GLU A 187 -15.45 -11.96 35.33
CA GLU A 187 -16.54 -11.00 35.58
C GLU A 187 -16.47 -10.35 36.97
N ALA A 188 -16.01 -11.12 37.97
CA ALA A 188 -15.85 -10.67 39.36
C ALA A 188 -14.83 -9.53 39.53
N SER A 189 -13.97 -9.28 38.54
CA SER A 189 -13.02 -8.16 38.53
C SER A 189 -13.68 -6.81 38.24
N PHE A 190 -14.94 -6.79 37.79
CA PHE A 190 -15.64 -5.58 37.35
C PHE A 190 -16.74 -5.15 38.33
N ALA A 191 -16.86 -3.84 38.53
CA ALA A 191 -18.04 -3.18 39.06
C ALA A 191 -18.85 -2.61 37.89
N TRP A 192 -20.17 -2.79 37.91
CA TRP A 192 -21.04 -2.47 36.78
C TRP A 192 -22.48 -2.20 37.22
N THR A 193 -23.25 -1.56 36.34
CA THR A 193 -24.68 -1.29 36.52
C THR A 193 -25.44 -1.58 35.23
N VAL A 194 -26.71 -1.92 35.33
CA VAL A 194 -27.62 -2.05 34.18
C VAL A 194 -28.15 -0.67 33.80
N VAL A 195 -28.13 -0.37 32.51
CA VAL A 195 -28.81 0.76 31.86
C VAL A 195 -29.81 0.22 30.82
N GLU A 196 -30.56 1.10 30.15
CA GLU A 196 -31.58 0.70 29.17
C GLU A 196 -31.03 -0.21 28.06
N ASP A 197 -29.83 0.12 27.55
CA ASP A 197 -29.23 -0.56 26.40
C ASP A 197 -28.24 -1.69 26.77
N GLY A 198 -28.05 -2.00 28.05
CA GLY A 198 -27.15 -3.08 28.48
C GLY A 198 -26.45 -2.83 29.82
N ALA A 199 -25.23 -3.35 29.97
CA ALA A 199 -24.37 -3.15 31.12
C ALA A 199 -23.33 -2.05 30.87
N VAL A 200 -23.08 -1.25 31.90
CA VAL A 200 -22.03 -0.23 31.93
C VAL A 200 -21.02 -0.57 33.02
N ILE A 201 -19.74 -0.59 32.67
CA ILE A 201 -18.65 -0.81 33.62
C ILE A 201 -18.34 0.51 34.32
N THR A 202 -18.32 0.45 35.65
CA THR A 202 -18.08 1.60 36.55
C THR A 202 -16.81 1.46 37.39
N GLY A 203 -16.14 0.31 37.32
CA GLY A 203 -14.90 0.07 38.04
C GLY A 203 -14.26 -1.26 37.66
N TYR A 204 -12.95 -1.34 37.83
CA TYR A 204 -12.15 -2.54 37.67
C TYR A 204 -11.19 -2.71 38.85
N ARG A 205 -11.09 -3.93 39.36
CA ARG A 205 -10.33 -4.29 40.57
C ARG A 205 -9.32 -5.41 40.33
N GLY A 206 -9.17 -5.85 39.08
CA GLY A 206 -8.21 -6.87 38.71
C GLY A 206 -6.79 -6.33 38.58
N ALA A 207 -5.87 -7.22 38.25
CA ALA A 207 -4.46 -6.92 37.99
C ALA A 207 -3.96 -7.68 36.76
N ASP A 208 -4.87 -7.94 35.82
CA ASP A 208 -4.59 -8.71 34.60
C ASP A 208 -3.59 -7.94 33.74
N GLU A 209 -2.58 -8.66 33.23
CA GLU A 209 -1.61 -8.07 32.28
C GLU A 209 -2.29 -7.71 30.95
N HIS A 210 -3.22 -8.57 30.52
CA HIS A 210 -4.10 -8.36 29.37
C HIS A 210 -5.54 -8.24 29.87
N LEU A 211 -6.11 -7.06 29.73
CA LEU A 211 -7.50 -6.77 30.09
C LEU A 211 -8.39 -6.99 28.87
N ILE A 212 -9.16 -8.08 28.87
CA ILE A 212 -10.19 -8.34 27.87
C ILE A 212 -11.52 -7.99 28.51
N VAL A 213 -12.12 -6.88 28.06
CA VAL A 213 -13.45 -6.46 28.52
C VAL A 213 -14.48 -7.45 27.96
N PRO A 214 -15.29 -8.10 28.81
CA PRO A 214 -16.26 -9.09 28.35
C PRO A 214 -17.35 -8.45 27.50
N ALA A 215 -17.84 -9.15 26.48
CA ALA A 215 -18.96 -8.67 25.68
C ALA A 215 -20.30 -8.69 26.44
N GLN A 216 -20.38 -9.48 27.53
CA GLN A 216 -21.55 -9.53 28.40
C GLN A 216 -21.15 -9.66 29.87
N ILE A 217 -21.91 -9.01 30.75
CA ILE A 217 -21.80 -9.11 32.21
C ILE A 217 -23.22 -9.28 32.77
N GLY A 218 -23.44 -10.26 33.65
CA GLY A 218 -24.78 -10.55 34.17
C GLY A 218 -25.82 -10.87 33.09
N GLY A 219 -25.38 -11.39 31.94
CA GLY A 219 -26.24 -11.66 30.77
C GLY A 219 -26.67 -10.43 29.98
N GLN A 220 -26.15 -9.24 30.30
CA GLN A 220 -26.38 -8.00 29.56
C GLN A 220 -25.16 -7.65 28.70
N ALA A 221 -25.37 -7.16 27.49
CA ALA A 221 -24.28 -6.69 26.63
C ALA A 221 -23.53 -5.52 27.27
N VAL A 222 -22.19 -5.55 27.28
CA VAL A 222 -21.40 -4.42 27.76
C VAL A 222 -21.38 -3.34 26.68
N VAL A 223 -22.00 -2.19 26.98
CA VAL A 223 -22.20 -1.10 26.01
C VAL A 223 -21.44 0.18 26.37
N GLY A 224 -21.01 0.34 27.62
CA GLY A 224 -20.38 1.57 28.09
C GLY A 224 -19.34 1.39 29.18
N ILE A 225 -18.40 2.33 29.25
CA ILE A 225 -17.39 2.44 30.30
C ILE A 225 -17.38 3.88 30.83
N THR A 226 -17.59 4.05 32.15
CA THR A 226 -17.62 5.38 32.76
C THR A 226 -16.23 5.95 33.05
N ALA A 227 -16.18 7.26 33.29
CA ALA A 227 -14.99 7.95 33.74
C ALA A 227 -14.42 7.29 35.01
N GLY A 228 -13.10 7.11 35.05
CA GLY A 228 -12.38 6.50 36.16
C GLY A 228 -12.59 4.99 36.36
N ALA A 229 -13.37 4.31 35.52
CA ALA A 229 -13.66 2.88 35.69
C ALA A 229 -12.40 2.01 35.70
N PHE A 230 -11.36 2.41 34.97
CA PHE A 230 -10.07 1.74 34.88
C PHE A 230 -8.91 2.64 35.32
N GLU A 231 -9.15 3.68 36.13
CA GLU A 231 -8.08 4.58 36.59
C GLU A 231 -6.92 3.79 37.23
N ASP A 232 -5.69 4.14 36.86
CA ASP A 232 -4.44 3.48 37.29
C ASP A 232 -4.34 1.97 36.95
N CYS A 233 -5.13 1.47 35.97
CA CYS A 233 -5.05 0.08 35.54
C CYS A 233 -3.66 -0.29 35.01
N ALA A 234 -3.14 -1.43 35.48
CA ALA A 234 -1.79 -1.90 35.19
C ALA A 234 -1.69 -2.74 33.91
N ALA A 235 -2.82 -3.06 33.26
CA ALA A 235 -2.83 -3.87 32.05
C ALA A 235 -2.01 -3.18 30.95
N GLY A 236 -1.11 -3.94 30.31
CA GLY A 236 -0.34 -3.47 29.16
C GLY A 236 -1.14 -3.49 27.86
N ARG A 237 -2.19 -4.32 27.82
CA ARG A 237 -3.07 -4.45 26.65
C ARG A 237 -4.53 -4.47 27.06
N VAL A 238 -5.36 -3.75 26.31
CA VAL A 238 -6.81 -3.66 26.51
C VAL A 238 -7.53 -4.08 25.24
N VAL A 239 -8.52 -4.96 25.37
CA VAL A 239 -9.40 -5.39 24.28
C VAL A 239 -10.83 -5.02 24.63
N PHE A 240 -11.46 -4.21 23.78
CA PHE A 240 -12.88 -3.92 23.86
C PHE A 240 -13.69 -4.97 23.09
N PRO A 241 -14.88 -5.36 23.58
CA PRO A 241 -15.78 -6.22 22.82
C PRO A 241 -16.47 -5.42 21.72
N ASN A 242 -16.92 -6.10 20.67
CA ASN A 242 -17.72 -5.49 19.59
C ASN A 242 -19.14 -5.07 20.05
N THR A 243 -19.51 -5.23 21.32
CA THR A 243 -20.76 -4.70 21.89
C THR A 243 -20.59 -3.29 22.45
N LEU A 244 -19.36 -2.85 22.69
CA LEU A 244 -19.07 -1.58 23.33
C LEU A 244 -19.37 -0.41 22.39
N ARG A 245 -20.12 0.58 22.88
CA ARG A 245 -20.54 1.76 22.11
C ARG A 245 -19.86 3.03 22.56
N TRP A 246 -19.56 3.16 23.84
CA TRP A 246 -18.92 4.38 24.32
C TRP A 246 -17.95 4.17 25.49
N VAL A 247 -16.98 5.05 25.54
CA VAL A 247 -16.00 5.17 26.63
C VAL A 247 -15.95 6.64 27.03
N GLU A 248 -16.17 6.93 28.30
CA GLU A 248 -16.08 8.30 28.82
C GLU A 248 -14.64 8.76 29.01
N ASP A 249 -14.45 10.08 28.96
CA ASP A 249 -13.17 10.73 29.23
C ASP A 249 -12.63 10.31 30.61
N GLY A 250 -11.34 10.04 30.67
CA GLY A 250 -10.65 9.56 31.87
C GLY A 250 -11.03 8.15 32.31
N ALA A 251 -11.77 7.36 31.52
CA ALA A 251 -12.04 5.95 31.82
C ALA A 251 -10.77 5.15 32.11
N PHE A 252 -9.71 5.37 31.34
CA PHE A 252 -8.40 4.73 31.42
C PHE A 252 -7.30 5.74 31.82
N ARG A 253 -7.63 6.72 32.66
CA ARG A 253 -6.65 7.71 33.14
C ARG A 253 -5.47 7.01 33.82
N ARG A 254 -4.24 7.45 33.49
CA ARG A 254 -2.98 6.92 34.04
C ARG A 254 -2.81 5.40 33.88
N CYS A 255 -3.47 4.81 32.89
CA CYS A 255 -3.30 3.39 32.57
C CYS A 255 -1.96 3.10 31.90
N ARG A 256 -1.43 1.89 32.12
CA ARG A 256 -0.20 1.41 31.46
C ARG A 256 -0.42 0.81 30.08
N ALA A 257 -1.66 0.79 29.60
CA ALA A 257 -2.01 0.17 28.33
C ALA A 257 -1.20 0.81 27.20
N SER A 258 -0.34 0.00 26.56
CA SER A 258 0.39 0.36 25.36
C SER A 258 -0.35 -0.07 24.09
N THR A 259 -1.24 -1.05 24.20
CA THR A 259 -1.99 -1.60 23.08
C THR A 259 -3.49 -1.58 23.35
N LEU A 260 -4.25 -1.04 22.41
CA LEU A 260 -5.71 -1.09 22.40
C LEU A 260 -6.19 -1.88 21.19
N VAL A 261 -7.13 -2.80 21.40
CA VAL A 261 -7.92 -3.42 20.34
C VAL A 261 -9.37 -2.99 20.50
N LEU A 262 -9.93 -2.40 19.44
CA LEU A 262 -11.33 -2.00 19.40
C LEU A 262 -11.99 -2.43 18.09
N PHE A 263 -13.29 -2.17 18.01
CA PHE A 263 -14.09 -2.41 16.82
C PHE A 263 -14.62 -1.08 16.29
N ASP A 264 -14.78 -0.99 14.96
CA ASP A 264 -15.18 0.23 14.26
C ASP A 264 -16.66 0.61 14.42
N ASN A 265 -17.33 0.05 15.43
CA ASN A 265 -18.71 0.35 15.79
C ASN A 265 -18.83 1.10 17.13
N ILE A 266 -17.70 1.58 17.64
CA ILE A 266 -17.63 2.52 18.75
C ILE A 266 -18.20 3.88 18.30
N GLU A 267 -19.16 4.39 19.06
CA GLU A 267 -19.92 5.61 18.74
C GLU A 267 -19.34 6.84 19.45
N ARG A 268 -18.66 6.64 20.58
CA ARG A 268 -18.05 7.72 21.37
C ARG A 268 -16.81 7.27 22.11
N ILE A 269 -15.65 7.77 21.71
CA ILE A 269 -14.37 7.66 22.41
C ILE A 269 -13.45 8.80 21.96
N GLY A 270 -12.75 9.43 22.89
CA GLY A 270 -11.75 10.46 22.60
C GLY A 270 -10.40 10.12 23.20
N ASP A 271 -9.36 10.87 22.84
CA ASP A 271 -8.01 10.67 23.36
C ASP A 271 -7.97 10.85 24.89
N ASP A 272 -8.85 11.71 25.43
CA ASP A 272 -9.02 11.95 26.85
C ASP A 272 -9.52 10.71 27.64
N ALA A 273 -10.04 9.68 26.97
CA ALA A 273 -10.30 8.40 27.63
C ALA A 273 -9.00 7.79 28.22
N PHE A 274 -7.84 8.09 27.64
CA PHE A 274 -6.52 7.57 28.02
C PHE A 274 -5.56 8.69 28.49
N THR A 275 -6.05 9.78 29.08
CA THR A 275 -5.19 10.87 29.60
C THR A 275 -4.10 10.34 30.55
N ASP A 276 -2.89 10.88 30.43
CA ASP A 276 -1.68 10.43 31.15
C ASP A 276 -1.37 8.92 30.97
N GLY A 277 -1.88 8.32 29.89
CA GLY A 277 -1.65 6.93 29.53
C GLY A 277 -0.39 6.72 28.70
N ALA A 278 -0.19 5.48 28.27
CA ALA A 278 0.97 5.05 27.51
C ALA A 278 0.62 4.39 26.17
N LEU A 279 -0.54 4.73 25.58
CA LEU A 279 -1.04 4.07 24.37
C LEU A 279 -0.09 4.33 23.19
N ARG A 280 0.30 3.24 22.51
CA ARG A 280 1.28 3.24 21.40
C ARG A 280 0.74 2.58 20.14
N THR A 281 -0.06 1.54 20.29
CA THR A 281 -0.59 0.75 19.17
C THR A 281 -2.10 0.63 19.26
N LEU A 282 -2.78 0.89 18.15
CA LEU A 282 -4.22 0.73 17.99
C LEU A 282 -4.51 -0.32 16.91
N PHE A 283 -5.21 -1.39 17.29
CA PHE A 283 -5.79 -2.33 16.35
C PHE A 283 -7.29 -2.06 16.25
N ILE A 284 -7.77 -1.94 15.01
CA ILE A 284 -9.20 -1.72 14.70
C ILE A 284 -9.68 -2.92 13.90
N ASN A 285 -10.74 -3.55 14.38
CA ASN A 285 -11.42 -4.63 13.68
C ASN A 285 -12.74 -4.11 13.10
N ALA A 286 -13.01 -4.42 11.84
CA ALA A 286 -14.26 -4.06 11.21
C ALA A 286 -15.40 -4.99 11.69
N VAL A 287 -16.55 -4.43 12.04
CA VAL A 287 -17.77 -5.23 12.32
C VAL A 287 -18.59 -5.49 11.06
N GLU A 288 -18.53 -4.56 10.10
CA GLU A 288 -19.13 -4.68 8.77
C GLU A 288 -18.02 -4.76 7.72
N ALA A 289 -18.32 -5.35 6.56
CA ALA A 289 -17.38 -5.32 5.45
C ALA A 289 -17.06 -3.86 5.07
N PRO A 290 -15.79 -3.52 4.76
CA PRO A 290 -15.39 -2.18 4.36
C PRO A 290 -16.28 -1.63 3.25
N TYR A 291 -16.72 -0.39 3.42
CA TYR A 291 -17.58 0.26 2.44
C TYR A 291 -16.73 0.83 1.31
N GLY A 292 -17.19 0.65 0.07
CA GLY A 292 -16.57 1.30 -1.10
C GLY A 292 -15.45 0.49 -1.76
N TYR A 293 -15.76 -0.74 -2.15
CA TYR A 293 -14.95 -1.70 -2.94
C TYR A 293 -14.61 -1.20 -4.38
N GLY A 294 -14.27 0.08 -4.55
CA GLY A 294 -13.95 0.70 -5.84
C GLY A 294 -12.98 1.87 -5.70
N TYR A 295 -11.99 1.92 -6.59
CA TYR A 295 -10.90 2.90 -6.66
C TYR A 295 -11.37 4.36 -6.78
N ARG A 296 -11.69 5.05 -5.68
CA ARG A 296 -12.21 6.43 -5.76
C ARG A 296 -11.51 7.36 -4.79
N LYS A 297 -10.87 8.38 -5.36
CA LYS A 297 -10.16 9.47 -4.70
C LYS A 297 -9.47 8.99 -3.40
N GLU A 298 -9.94 9.36 -2.22
CA GLU A 298 -9.21 9.09 -0.97
C GLU A 298 -9.28 7.62 -0.48
N SER A 299 -10.18 6.78 -0.99
CA SER A 299 -10.30 5.36 -0.61
C SER A 299 -9.13 4.46 -1.07
N CYS A 300 -8.29 4.97 -1.97
CA CYS A 300 -7.27 4.17 -2.65
C CYS A 300 -5.92 4.07 -1.90
N TYR A 301 -5.83 4.62 -0.69
CA TYR A 301 -4.56 4.60 0.05
C TYR A 301 -4.08 3.19 0.36
N ALA A 302 -4.97 2.31 0.85
CA ALA A 302 -4.63 0.90 1.04
C ALA A 302 -4.16 0.23 -0.26
N ASP A 303 -4.74 0.59 -1.42
CA ASP A 303 -4.29 0.07 -2.73
C ASP A 303 -2.88 0.55 -3.10
N LYS A 304 -2.54 1.80 -2.79
CA LYS A 304 -1.19 2.34 -2.98
C LYS A 304 -0.18 1.63 -2.08
N VAL A 305 -0.53 1.37 -0.83
CA VAL A 305 0.32 0.63 0.11
C VAL A 305 0.44 -0.84 -0.31
N ASP A 306 -0.59 -1.44 -0.91
CA ASP A 306 -0.50 -2.79 -1.47
C ASP A 306 0.58 -2.88 -2.56
N LEU A 307 0.82 -1.83 -3.35
CA LEU A 307 1.93 -1.79 -4.30
C LEU A 307 3.28 -1.95 -3.58
N LEU A 308 3.48 -1.33 -2.41
CA LEU A 308 4.69 -1.53 -1.60
C LEU A 308 4.78 -2.96 -1.08
N ILE A 309 3.67 -3.53 -0.60
CA ILE A 309 3.62 -4.87 0.00
C ILE A 309 3.89 -5.95 -1.03
N LEU A 310 3.35 -5.80 -2.25
CA LEU A 310 3.46 -6.82 -3.30
C LEU A 310 4.81 -6.80 -4.04
N THR A 311 5.59 -5.72 -3.90
CA THR A 311 6.89 -5.52 -4.55
C THR A 311 8.07 -5.66 -3.58
N GLN A 312 7.83 -6.22 -2.37
CA GLN A 312 8.89 -6.47 -1.40
C GLN A 312 9.97 -7.37 -2.02
N GLY A 313 11.24 -6.96 -1.85
CA GLY A 313 12.40 -7.64 -2.44
C GLY A 313 12.82 -7.14 -3.83
N GLU A 314 12.05 -6.24 -4.44
CA GLU A 314 12.46 -5.51 -5.65
C GLU A 314 13.22 -4.23 -5.29
N ARG A 315 13.98 -3.67 -6.24
CA ARG A 315 14.50 -2.29 -6.11
C ARG A 315 13.39 -1.34 -6.50
N ARG A 316 13.01 -0.41 -5.63
CA ARG A 316 11.84 0.45 -5.86
C ARG A 316 12.20 1.91 -5.90
N LEU A 317 11.51 2.66 -6.76
CA LEU A 317 11.50 4.12 -6.77
C LEU A 317 10.13 4.58 -6.26
N ILE A 318 10.11 5.12 -5.05
CA ILE A 318 8.88 5.50 -4.34
C ILE A 318 8.71 7.01 -4.43
N GLY A 319 7.73 7.46 -5.22
CA GLY A 319 7.28 8.86 -5.21
C GLY A 319 6.37 9.12 -4.02
N TYR A 320 6.72 10.07 -3.16
CA TYR A 320 5.93 10.49 -2.02
C TYR A 320 5.72 12.00 -2.00
N GLY A 321 4.59 12.45 -1.44
CA GLY A 321 4.25 13.87 -1.31
C GLY A 321 2.74 14.10 -1.32
N GLY A 322 2.36 15.36 -1.49
CA GLY A 322 0.96 15.77 -1.54
C GLY A 322 0.28 15.46 -2.88
N CYS A 323 -0.82 16.16 -3.15
CA CYS A 323 -1.60 15.92 -4.36
C CYS A 323 -0.81 16.28 -5.62
N ALA A 324 0.17 17.17 -5.51
CA ALA A 324 1.12 17.42 -6.58
C ALA A 324 1.86 16.14 -7.03
N MET A 325 2.35 15.30 -6.11
CA MET A 325 3.01 14.03 -6.47
C MET A 325 2.03 13.06 -7.15
N TRP A 326 0.79 13.02 -6.69
CA TRP A 326 -0.23 12.14 -7.28
C TRP A 326 -0.61 12.53 -8.70
N TYR A 327 -0.87 13.81 -8.94
CA TYR A 327 -1.40 14.28 -10.21
C TYR A 327 -0.31 14.59 -11.24
N ASN A 328 0.90 14.94 -10.81
CA ASN A 328 1.91 15.54 -11.70
C ASN A 328 3.06 14.61 -12.07
N LEU A 329 2.98 13.35 -11.65
CA LEU A 329 3.88 12.27 -12.08
C LEU A 329 3.25 11.46 -13.20
N ASP A 330 3.87 11.47 -14.38
CA ASP A 330 3.62 10.48 -15.42
C ASP A 330 4.39 9.20 -15.09
N GLY A 331 3.67 8.18 -14.61
CA GLY A 331 4.29 6.95 -14.13
C GLY A 331 4.97 6.14 -15.24
N ALA A 332 4.40 6.13 -16.45
CA ALA A 332 4.97 5.39 -17.58
C ALA A 332 6.32 6.00 -18.02
N MET A 333 6.38 7.33 -18.07
CA MET A 333 7.60 8.07 -18.40
C MET A 333 8.70 7.86 -17.35
N MET A 334 8.36 7.97 -16.06
CA MET A 334 9.32 7.78 -14.97
C MET A 334 9.84 6.34 -14.92
N ALA A 335 8.96 5.34 -15.06
CA ALA A 335 9.36 3.94 -15.10
C ALA A 335 10.25 3.61 -16.32
N ALA A 336 10.00 4.23 -17.47
CA ALA A 336 10.83 4.06 -18.66
C ALA A 336 12.22 4.70 -18.52
N ALA A 337 12.33 5.79 -17.76
CA ALA A 337 13.61 6.45 -17.50
C ALA A 337 14.50 5.64 -16.53
N PHE A 338 13.88 4.92 -15.58
CA PHE A 338 14.58 4.16 -14.54
C PHE A 338 14.14 2.68 -14.50
N PRO A 339 14.37 1.90 -15.58
CA PRO A 339 13.85 0.52 -15.72
C PRO A 339 14.46 -0.47 -14.71
N ALA A 340 15.53 -0.09 -14.00
CA ALA A 340 16.12 -0.87 -12.93
C ALA A 340 15.30 -0.82 -11.62
N TYR A 341 14.25 0.02 -11.56
CA TYR A 341 13.41 0.21 -10.39
C TYR A 341 11.94 -0.04 -10.71
N THR A 342 11.23 -0.66 -9.79
CA THR A 342 9.77 -0.70 -9.79
C THR A 342 9.24 0.62 -9.22
N LEU A 343 8.50 1.36 -10.05
CA LEU A 343 7.95 2.66 -9.68
C LEU A 343 6.66 2.50 -8.86
N ILE A 344 6.59 3.22 -7.74
CA ILE A 344 5.41 3.28 -6.88
C ILE A 344 5.13 4.74 -6.52
N ASN A 345 3.91 5.22 -6.77
CA ASN A 345 3.47 6.56 -6.41
C ASN A 345 2.50 6.50 -5.22
N LEU A 346 2.98 6.94 -4.07
CA LEU A 346 2.24 7.06 -2.82
C LEU A 346 1.67 8.47 -2.58
N GLY A 347 1.76 9.37 -3.57
CA GLY A 347 1.16 10.69 -3.49
C GLY A 347 -0.32 10.60 -3.13
N LEU A 348 -0.73 11.43 -2.18
CA LEU A 348 -2.10 11.55 -1.66
C LEU A 348 -2.45 13.02 -1.41
N ASN A 349 -3.67 13.32 -0.98
CA ASN A 349 -4.04 14.70 -0.67
C ASN A 349 -3.11 15.30 0.42
N GLY A 350 -2.49 16.46 0.15
CA GLY A 350 -1.51 17.07 1.06
C GLY A 350 -2.05 17.59 2.39
N THR A 351 -3.37 17.54 2.62
CA THR A 351 -4.01 17.84 3.91
C THR A 351 -4.16 16.61 4.82
N VAL A 352 -3.94 15.41 4.28
CA VAL A 352 -3.92 14.15 5.04
C VAL A 352 -2.66 14.10 5.88
N ASN A 353 -2.77 13.67 7.14
CA ASN A 353 -1.67 13.61 8.09
C ASN A 353 -0.45 12.84 7.51
N SER A 354 0.66 13.55 7.28
CA SER A 354 1.88 12.97 6.68
C SER A 354 2.65 12.11 7.67
N ALA A 355 2.62 12.42 8.97
CA ALA A 355 3.31 11.63 9.99
C ALA A 355 2.75 10.20 10.04
N VAL A 356 1.44 10.02 9.93
CA VAL A 356 0.80 8.70 9.81
C VAL A 356 1.26 7.99 8.54
N GLN A 357 1.20 8.66 7.39
CA GLN A 357 1.57 8.05 6.10
C GLN A 357 3.04 7.65 6.04
N MET A 358 3.93 8.46 6.62
CA MET A 358 5.37 8.21 6.68
C MET A 358 5.68 7.00 7.56
N GLN A 359 5.02 6.85 8.72
CA GLN A 359 5.17 5.65 9.55
C GLN A 359 4.72 4.37 8.84
N ILE A 360 3.56 4.42 8.17
CA ILE A 360 3.05 3.29 7.38
C ILE A 360 4.00 2.94 6.24
N MET A 361 4.44 3.94 5.47
CA MET A 361 5.39 3.74 4.38
C MET A 361 6.71 3.14 4.90
N GLY A 362 7.27 3.71 5.96
CA GLY A 362 8.55 3.30 6.57
C GLY A 362 8.57 1.84 7.02
N ALA A 363 7.43 1.29 7.43
CA ALA A 363 7.31 -0.14 7.78
C ALA A 363 7.55 -1.09 6.60
N PHE A 364 7.49 -0.59 5.37
CA PHE A 364 7.64 -1.38 4.14
C PHE A 364 8.85 -0.97 3.29
N LEU A 365 9.62 0.04 3.71
CA LEU A 365 10.86 0.43 3.04
C LEU A 365 12.03 -0.45 3.50
N GLY A 366 13.04 -0.59 2.65
CA GLY A 366 14.21 -1.40 2.94
C GLY A 366 15.40 -1.09 2.04
N GLU A 367 16.41 -1.94 2.13
CA GLU A 367 17.70 -1.74 1.47
C GLU A 367 17.55 -1.66 -0.05
N GLY A 368 18.11 -0.61 -0.65
CA GLY A 368 18.13 -0.42 -2.11
C GLY A 368 16.92 0.30 -2.68
N ASP A 369 15.95 0.65 -1.84
CA ASP A 369 14.85 1.56 -2.20
C ASP A 369 15.35 2.99 -2.36
N VAL A 370 14.61 3.74 -3.19
CA VAL A 370 14.78 5.17 -3.37
C VAL A 370 13.47 5.87 -3.04
N LEU A 371 13.50 6.75 -2.04
CA LEU A 371 12.40 7.66 -1.75
C LEU A 371 12.62 8.99 -2.49
N PHE A 372 11.66 9.36 -3.33
CA PHE A 372 11.60 10.66 -3.98
C PHE A 372 10.44 11.49 -3.40
N HIS A 373 10.76 12.44 -2.51
CA HIS A 373 9.77 13.22 -1.77
C HIS A 373 9.61 14.63 -2.33
N THR A 374 8.37 15.05 -2.62
CA THR A 374 8.02 16.44 -2.98
C THR A 374 6.98 17.02 -2.01
N PRO A 375 7.39 17.50 -0.82
CA PRO A 375 6.45 17.99 0.18
C PRO A 375 5.78 19.30 -0.27
N GLU A 376 4.46 19.42 -0.10
CA GLU A 376 3.73 20.67 -0.39
C GLU A 376 4.14 21.78 0.57
N LEU A 377 4.78 22.82 0.04
CA LEU A 377 5.41 23.90 0.80
C LEU A 377 4.43 24.76 1.63
N SER A 378 3.15 24.72 1.29
CA SER A 378 2.05 25.39 1.99
C SER A 378 1.30 24.47 2.97
N SER A 379 1.73 23.22 3.15
CA SER A 379 1.08 22.27 4.04
C SER A 379 1.91 22.04 5.30
N LYS A 380 1.33 22.45 6.45
CA LYS A 380 1.90 22.13 7.76
C LYS A 380 1.98 20.62 8.04
N TYR A 381 1.21 19.79 7.34
CA TYR A 381 1.28 18.34 7.49
C TYR A 381 2.41 17.75 6.65
N GLN A 382 2.57 18.17 5.40
CA GLN A 382 3.65 17.66 4.53
C GLN A 382 5.03 18.10 4.99
N LEU A 383 5.14 19.29 5.61
CA LEU A 383 6.36 19.77 6.26
C LEU A 383 6.44 19.39 7.75
N LEU A 384 5.54 18.52 8.22
CA LEU A 384 5.46 18.00 9.58
C LEU A 384 5.45 19.06 10.68
N GLY A 385 5.06 20.31 10.40
CA GLY A 385 4.79 21.35 11.39
C GLY A 385 3.63 20.99 12.34
N ALA A 386 2.72 20.11 11.90
CA ALA A 386 1.65 19.52 12.68
C ALA A 386 1.64 17.99 12.50
N THR A 387 1.35 17.28 13.58
CA THR A 387 1.20 15.81 13.58
C THR A 387 -0.12 15.37 14.21
N GLU A 388 -0.90 16.28 14.78
CA GLU A 388 -2.21 15.99 15.34
C GLU A 388 -3.22 15.60 14.26
N MET A 389 -4.03 14.57 14.55
CA MET A 389 -5.19 14.21 13.75
C MET A 389 -6.44 14.98 14.23
N GLY A 390 -7.39 15.19 13.32
CA GLY A 390 -8.66 15.82 13.66
C GLY A 390 -9.75 15.57 12.62
N ASP A 391 -10.75 16.44 12.56
CA ASP A 391 -11.94 16.28 11.70
C ASP A 391 -11.60 16.21 10.20
N ASN A 392 -10.48 16.81 9.77
CA ASN A 392 -10.05 16.78 8.36
C ASN A 392 -9.44 15.44 7.94
N ASP A 393 -9.07 14.57 8.88
CA ASP A 393 -8.47 13.26 8.61
C ASP A 393 -9.49 12.17 8.27
N VAL A 394 -10.79 12.51 8.15
CA VAL A 394 -11.82 11.62 7.58
C VAL A 394 -11.35 11.01 6.25
N ARG A 395 -10.62 11.79 5.43
CA ARG A 395 -10.04 11.32 4.17
C ARG A 395 -8.99 10.22 4.36
N LEU A 396 -8.15 10.36 5.38
CA LEU A 396 -7.16 9.33 5.75
C LEU A 396 -7.87 8.06 6.18
N TRP A 397 -8.86 8.19 7.07
CA TRP A 397 -9.65 7.05 7.56
C TRP A 397 -10.40 6.33 6.44
N CYS A 398 -10.94 7.05 5.46
CA CYS A 398 -11.53 6.43 4.27
C CYS A 398 -10.50 5.58 3.50
N GLY A 399 -9.26 6.05 3.39
CA GLY A 399 -8.17 5.30 2.76
C GLY A 399 -7.72 4.07 3.57
N LEU A 400 -7.87 4.13 4.91
CA LEU A 400 -7.46 3.08 5.85
C LEU A 400 -8.56 2.07 6.17
N GLU A 401 -9.84 2.38 5.98
CA GLU A 401 -10.96 1.48 6.23
C GLU A 401 -10.82 0.16 5.48
N ASN A 402 -10.28 0.23 4.27
CA ASN A 402 -10.01 -0.94 3.46
C ASN A 402 -8.82 -1.76 3.96
N ASN A 403 -8.08 -1.34 4.98
CA ASN A 403 -7.02 -2.11 5.62
C ASN A 403 -6.60 -1.47 6.98
N TYR A 404 -7.40 -1.65 8.02
CA TYR A 404 -7.13 -1.04 9.33
C TYR A 404 -5.81 -1.50 9.98
N ASP A 405 -5.30 -2.68 9.61
CA ASP A 405 -3.99 -3.16 10.10
C ASP A 405 -2.84 -2.19 9.78
N LEU A 406 -2.97 -1.37 8.72
CA LEU A 406 -1.96 -0.33 8.43
C LEU A 406 -1.82 0.65 9.58
N PHE A 407 -2.90 0.99 10.27
CA PHE A 407 -2.86 1.96 11.35
C PHE A 407 -2.16 1.42 12.62
N ALA A 408 -2.07 0.09 12.77
CA ALA A 408 -1.30 -0.51 13.86
C ALA A 408 0.22 -0.29 13.73
N LEU A 409 0.70 0.17 12.56
CA LEU A 409 2.09 0.55 12.31
C LEU A 409 2.44 1.96 12.82
N VAL A 410 1.44 2.73 13.26
CA VAL A 410 1.60 4.10 13.73
C VAL A 410 1.86 4.11 15.23
N ASP A 411 2.97 4.71 15.67
CA ASP A 411 3.23 5.01 17.07
C ASP A 411 2.41 6.23 17.52
N LEU A 412 1.37 5.94 18.29
CA LEU A 412 0.44 6.93 18.85
C LEU A 412 1.10 7.93 19.80
N GLY A 413 2.31 7.66 20.31
CA GLY A 413 3.04 8.67 21.08
C GLY A 413 3.64 9.80 20.23
N SER A 414 3.58 9.69 18.90
CA SER A 414 4.03 10.72 17.95
C SER A 414 2.88 11.49 17.28
N VAL A 415 1.63 11.05 17.47
CA VAL A 415 0.42 11.55 16.81
C VAL A 415 -0.72 11.60 17.83
N SER A 416 -1.30 12.77 18.08
CA SER A 416 -2.43 12.96 19.01
C SER A 416 -3.76 13.14 18.27
N GLY A 417 -4.89 13.05 18.98
CA GLY A 417 -6.24 13.29 18.42
C GLY A 417 -6.76 12.10 17.60
N VAL A 418 -6.17 10.93 17.81
CA VAL A 418 -6.42 9.73 17.00
C VAL A 418 -7.80 9.16 17.27
N LEU A 419 -8.17 9.00 18.55
CA LEU A 419 -9.45 8.43 18.94
C LEU A 419 -10.58 9.41 18.65
N ASP A 420 -10.36 10.71 18.88
CA ASP A 420 -11.30 11.77 18.50
C ASP A 420 -11.53 11.78 16.98
N SER A 421 -10.46 11.75 16.18
CA SER A 421 -10.54 11.71 14.72
C SER A 421 -11.22 10.44 14.20
N LEU A 422 -10.89 9.27 14.76
CA LEU A 422 -11.55 8.01 14.42
C LEU A 422 -13.04 8.08 14.72
N CYS A 423 -13.42 8.54 15.92
CA CYS A 423 -14.81 8.63 16.34
C CYS A 423 -15.60 9.61 15.46
N HIS A 424 -14.99 10.73 15.06
CA HIS A 424 -15.56 11.65 14.09
C HIS A 424 -15.80 10.96 12.74
N TYR A 425 -14.80 10.25 12.21
CA TYR A 425 -14.95 9.47 10.97
C TYR A 425 -16.06 8.42 11.07
N LEU A 426 -16.18 7.68 12.18
CA LEU A 426 -17.22 6.67 12.35
C LEU A 426 -18.63 7.29 12.33
N SER A 427 -18.80 8.46 12.96
CA SER A 427 -20.07 9.21 12.87
C SER A 427 -20.44 9.61 11.43
N VAL A 428 -19.43 9.92 10.61
CA VAL A 428 -19.60 10.26 9.19
C VAL A 428 -19.92 9.01 8.36
N LYS A 429 -19.23 7.88 8.63
CA LYS A 429 -19.46 6.57 8.00
C LYS A 429 -20.91 6.12 8.22
N ASP A 430 -21.40 6.18 9.45
CA ASP A 430 -22.76 5.80 9.83
C ASP A 430 -23.83 6.70 9.18
N GLY A 431 -23.55 8.00 9.09
CA GLY A 431 -24.47 8.97 8.50
C GLY A 431 -24.66 8.84 6.98
N ARG A 432 -23.77 8.11 6.28
CA ARG A 432 -23.74 7.79 4.82
C ARG A 432 -23.99 8.93 3.82
N SER A 433 -24.25 10.17 4.24
CA SER A 433 -24.75 11.27 3.39
C SER A 433 -23.65 12.23 2.91
N SER A 434 -22.62 12.50 3.73
CA SER A 434 -21.36 13.16 3.33
C SER A 434 -20.32 12.16 2.81
N TYR A 435 -20.49 10.89 3.17
CA TYR A 435 -19.68 9.74 2.80
C TYR A 435 -19.67 9.44 1.29
N TYR A 436 -20.78 9.75 0.61
CA TYR A 436 -20.91 9.49 -0.83
C TYR A 436 -19.92 10.26 -1.70
N ALA A 437 -19.56 11.51 -1.36
CA ALA A 437 -18.71 12.34 -2.21
C ALA A 437 -17.22 11.94 -2.20
N VAL A 438 -16.75 11.32 -1.12
CA VAL A 438 -15.37 10.81 -0.98
C VAL A 438 -15.20 9.51 -1.76
N TYR A 439 -16.23 8.65 -1.75
CA TYR A 439 -16.24 7.37 -2.46
C TYR A 439 -16.86 7.43 -3.85
N GLN A 440 -17.42 8.57 -4.31
CA GLN A 440 -18.07 8.69 -5.61
C GLN A 440 -17.67 9.97 -6.37
N ASP A 441 -16.85 9.79 -7.41
CA ASP A 441 -16.85 10.69 -8.57
C ASP A 441 -18.02 10.33 -9.50
N GLY A 442 -18.73 11.35 -10.00
CA GLY A 442 -19.85 11.23 -10.94
C GLY A 442 -19.49 10.53 -12.25
N ASN A 443 -18.19 10.44 -12.58
CA ASN A 443 -17.70 9.78 -13.79
C ASN A 443 -17.33 8.29 -13.60
N ARG A 444 -17.40 7.74 -12.37
CA ARG A 444 -17.08 6.33 -12.04
C ARG A 444 -15.72 5.83 -12.60
N ARG A 445 -14.71 6.70 -12.69
CA ARG A 445 -13.37 6.38 -13.21
C ARG A 445 -12.51 5.71 -12.15
N THR A 446 -11.55 4.89 -12.57
CA THR A 446 -10.42 4.49 -11.71
C THR A 446 -9.53 5.70 -11.49
N TYR A 447 -9.06 5.89 -10.27
CA TYR A 447 -8.18 7.00 -9.89
C TYR A 447 -6.69 6.65 -9.92
N LEU A 448 -6.37 5.37 -10.13
CA LEU A 448 -5.01 4.83 -10.13
C LEU A 448 -4.71 4.07 -11.40
N ASP A 449 -3.53 4.32 -11.96
CA ASP A 449 -2.88 3.41 -12.90
C ASP A 449 -2.07 2.35 -12.13
N ARG A 450 -1.34 1.51 -12.87
CA ARG A 450 -0.52 0.43 -12.28
C ARG A 450 0.61 0.91 -11.35
N PHE A 451 0.98 2.19 -11.42
CA PHE A 451 2.02 2.79 -10.60
C PHE A 451 1.44 3.55 -9.39
N GLY A 452 0.12 3.70 -9.30
CA GLY A 452 -0.54 4.56 -8.32
C GLY A 452 -0.64 6.03 -8.76
N CYS A 453 -0.36 6.36 -10.03
CA CYS A 453 -0.53 7.70 -10.57
C CYS A 453 -1.98 7.94 -11.03
N ALA A 454 -2.35 9.21 -11.23
CA ALA A 454 -3.66 9.56 -11.78
C ALA A 454 -3.84 8.98 -13.22
N SER A 455 -4.88 8.17 -13.44
CA SER A 455 -5.05 7.38 -14.67
C SER A 455 -5.92 8.02 -15.77
N PHE A 456 -6.10 9.34 -15.75
CA PHE A 456 -6.99 10.02 -16.70
C PHE A 456 -6.41 11.32 -17.25
N TYR A 457 -6.80 11.61 -18.50
CA TYR A 457 -6.39 12.82 -19.20
C TYR A 457 -7.08 14.07 -18.63
N ARG A 458 -6.31 15.13 -18.44
CA ARG A 458 -6.70 16.44 -17.90
C ARG A 458 -6.39 17.51 -18.93
N GLY A 459 -7.39 17.86 -19.73
CA GLY A 459 -7.19 18.65 -20.95
C GLY A 459 -7.59 20.12 -20.88
N VAL A 460 -8.30 20.56 -19.84
CA VAL A 460 -8.84 21.92 -19.76
C VAL A 460 -8.75 22.44 -18.33
N SER A 461 -8.20 23.64 -18.16
CA SER A 461 -8.20 24.36 -16.89
C SER A 461 -9.61 24.82 -16.53
N GLN A 462 -9.98 24.71 -15.25
CA GLN A 462 -11.18 25.37 -14.74
C GLN A 462 -11.01 26.90 -14.73
N GLU A 463 -12.12 27.64 -14.91
CA GLU A 463 -12.11 29.11 -14.88
C GLU A 463 -11.76 29.67 -13.50
N LYS A 464 -12.01 28.90 -12.43
CA LYS A 464 -11.68 29.28 -11.05
C LYS A 464 -11.14 28.08 -10.29
N LEU A 465 -9.86 28.13 -9.93
CA LEU A 465 -9.21 27.14 -9.08
C LEU A 465 -9.55 27.43 -7.61
N SER A 466 -9.90 26.39 -6.84
CA SER A 466 -10.55 26.52 -5.52
C SER A 466 -9.61 26.80 -4.35
N ASP A 467 -8.34 26.41 -4.45
CA ASP A 467 -7.42 26.34 -3.31
C ASP A 467 -6.51 27.57 -3.23
N SER A 468 -5.84 27.77 -2.10
CA SER A 468 -4.80 28.80 -1.98
C SER A 468 -3.42 28.15 -1.99
N VAL A 469 -2.44 28.86 -2.55
CA VAL A 469 -1.03 28.48 -2.55
C VAL A 469 -0.26 29.57 -1.81
N TYR A 470 0.64 29.18 -0.93
CA TYR A 470 1.42 30.09 -0.12
C TYR A 470 2.91 29.82 -0.30
N LEU A 471 3.68 30.89 -0.43
CA LEU A 471 5.15 30.85 -0.38
C LEU A 471 5.56 31.65 0.86
N ASP A 472 5.31 31.05 2.01
CA ASP A 472 5.60 31.65 3.31
C ASP A 472 6.67 30.81 4.02
N PRO A 473 7.90 31.34 4.20
CA PRO A 473 8.96 30.65 4.93
C PRO A 473 8.58 30.24 6.36
N ALA A 474 7.53 30.81 6.96
CA ALA A 474 7.05 30.41 8.27
C ALA A 474 6.55 28.94 8.34
N TYR A 475 6.24 28.32 7.20
CA TYR A 475 5.91 26.89 7.16
C TYR A 475 7.14 25.99 7.41
N LEU A 476 8.36 26.47 7.13
CA LEU A 476 9.62 25.78 7.36
C LEU A 476 10.10 26.00 8.79
N THR A 477 9.41 25.37 9.74
CA THR A 477 9.74 25.47 11.17
C THR A 477 10.85 24.49 11.54
N GLU A 478 11.76 24.88 12.44
CA GLU A 478 12.78 23.99 13.04
C GLU A 478 12.18 22.68 13.56
N ALA A 479 11.04 22.77 14.26
CA ALA A 479 10.39 21.59 14.84
C ALA A 479 9.82 20.64 13.77
N GLY A 480 9.23 21.18 12.69
CA GLY A 480 8.73 20.38 11.58
C GLY A 480 9.84 19.76 10.75
N MET A 481 10.86 20.55 10.40
CA MET A 481 12.01 20.09 9.64
C MET A 481 12.85 19.07 10.42
N GLY A 482 13.02 19.24 11.74
CA GLY A 482 13.69 18.24 12.58
C GLY A 482 12.89 16.93 12.71
N ARG A 483 11.55 16.97 12.67
CA ARG A 483 10.75 15.74 12.57
C ARG A 483 10.91 15.07 11.21
N LEU A 484 10.99 15.86 10.13
CA LEU A 484 11.20 15.34 8.78
C LEU A 484 12.56 14.68 8.64
N GLU A 485 13.61 15.32 9.17
CA GLU A 485 14.95 14.75 9.30
C GLU A 485 14.93 13.40 10.03
N ALA A 486 14.23 13.31 11.17
CA ALA A 486 14.14 12.05 11.92
C ALA A 486 13.52 10.90 11.11
N TYR A 487 12.54 11.18 10.23
CA TYR A 487 12.03 10.16 9.31
C TYR A 487 13.02 9.79 8.22
N TYR A 488 13.73 10.77 7.66
CA TYR A 488 14.77 10.51 6.65
C TYR A 488 15.93 9.71 7.23
N ASP A 489 16.37 10.02 8.45
CA ASP A 489 17.38 9.25 9.19
C ASP A 489 16.92 7.81 9.42
N TRP A 490 15.66 7.63 9.81
CA TRP A 490 15.10 6.29 9.96
C TRP A 490 15.13 5.53 8.63
N TYR A 491 14.68 6.13 7.53
CA TYR A 491 14.71 5.46 6.23
C TYR A 491 16.14 5.18 5.74
N ALA A 492 17.06 6.13 5.92
CA ALA A 492 18.46 5.92 5.60
C ALA A 492 19.07 4.79 6.43
N SER A 493 18.67 4.63 7.70
CA SER A 493 19.09 3.49 8.54
C SER A 493 18.59 2.13 8.04
N LEU A 494 17.53 2.12 7.22
CA LEU A 494 17.02 0.93 6.53
C LEU A 494 17.71 0.69 5.17
N GLY A 495 18.66 1.55 4.78
CA GLY A 495 19.36 1.48 3.48
C GLY A 495 18.61 2.14 2.33
N VAL A 496 17.66 3.04 2.63
CA VAL A 496 16.91 3.82 1.63
C VAL A 496 17.69 5.07 1.25
N ALA A 497 17.78 5.37 -0.06
CA ALA A 497 18.28 6.66 -0.53
C ALA A 497 17.13 7.69 -0.59
N VAL A 498 17.27 8.84 0.06
CA VAL A 498 16.24 9.88 0.10
C VAL A 498 16.63 11.07 -0.77
N PHE A 499 15.82 11.34 -1.80
CA PHE A 499 15.93 12.52 -2.65
C PHE A 499 14.69 13.40 -2.46
N VAL A 500 14.92 14.69 -2.25
CA VAL A 500 13.88 15.70 -2.06
C VAL A 500 13.86 16.61 -3.28
N SER A 501 12.68 16.94 -3.77
CA SER A 501 12.47 17.93 -4.83
C SER A 501 11.24 18.78 -4.50
N TYR A 502 10.90 19.70 -5.40
CA TYR A 502 9.78 20.60 -5.20
C TYR A 502 8.50 20.07 -5.86
N PRO A 503 7.34 20.29 -5.21
CA PRO A 503 6.05 20.19 -5.89
C PRO A 503 5.90 21.36 -6.88
N CYS A 504 4.96 21.26 -7.81
CA CYS A 504 4.58 22.42 -8.60
C CYS A 504 3.93 23.50 -7.72
N VAL A 505 4.11 24.76 -8.10
CA VAL A 505 3.54 25.93 -7.41
C VAL A 505 2.87 26.84 -8.42
N ASN A 506 1.57 27.08 -8.27
CA ASN A 506 0.86 28.08 -9.07
C ASN A 506 1.17 29.49 -8.56
N LEU A 507 2.00 30.26 -9.28
CA LEU A 507 2.41 31.59 -8.87
C LEU A 507 1.27 32.61 -8.90
N ASP A 508 0.28 32.42 -9.79
CA ASP A 508 -0.89 33.30 -9.86
C ASP A 508 -1.78 33.19 -8.62
N ALA A 509 -1.81 32.00 -8.00
CA ALA A 509 -2.54 31.73 -6.76
C ALA A 509 -1.80 32.17 -5.49
N VAL A 510 -0.51 32.53 -5.60
CA VAL A 510 0.28 33.06 -4.48
C VAL A 510 -0.13 34.52 -4.20
N PRO A 511 -0.41 34.89 -2.93
CA PRO A 511 -0.71 36.26 -2.55
C PRO A 511 0.35 37.25 -3.05
N GLU A 512 -0.05 38.43 -3.52
CA GLU A 512 0.84 39.41 -4.15
C GLU A 512 2.09 39.71 -3.31
N GLY A 513 1.94 39.87 -1.99
CA GLY A 513 3.04 40.12 -1.06
C GLY A 513 4.02 38.96 -0.85
N GLN A 514 3.70 37.75 -1.35
CA GLN A 514 4.52 36.54 -1.24
C GLN A 514 5.09 36.09 -2.59
N ARG A 515 4.69 36.67 -3.73
CA ARG A 515 5.16 36.22 -5.06
C ARG A 515 6.68 36.34 -5.24
N GLY A 516 7.31 37.27 -4.53
CA GLY A 516 8.77 37.42 -4.51
C GLY A 516 9.50 36.45 -3.55
N ASN A 517 8.77 35.63 -2.78
CA ASN A 517 9.37 34.77 -1.77
C ASN A 517 9.96 33.46 -2.32
N ALA A 518 9.78 33.15 -3.61
CA ALA A 518 10.26 31.88 -4.16
C ALA A 518 11.76 31.65 -3.89
N ALA A 519 12.62 32.65 -4.16
CA ALA A 519 14.05 32.55 -3.89
C ALA A 519 14.37 32.37 -2.39
N LEU A 520 13.65 33.09 -1.51
CA LEU A 520 13.81 32.97 -0.06
C LEU A 520 13.34 31.61 0.46
N MET A 521 12.27 31.06 -0.12
CA MET A 521 11.74 29.75 0.21
C MET A 521 12.72 28.65 -0.23
N ASP A 522 13.30 28.75 -1.44
CA ASP A 522 14.34 27.82 -1.91
C ASP A 522 15.57 27.86 -1.02
N GLU A 523 16.09 29.05 -0.71
CA GLU A 523 17.25 29.23 0.16
C GLU A 523 17.04 28.56 1.53
N ARG A 524 15.89 28.81 2.16
CA ARG A 524 15.54 28.24 3.47
C ARG A 524 15.39 26.72 3.41
N PHE A 525 14.67 26.21 2.42
CA PHE A 525 14.46 24.76 2.32
C PHE A 525 15.77 24.03 2.01
N ARG A 526 16.62 24.63 1.17
CA ARG A 526 17.95 24.13 0.87
C ARG A 526 18.89 24.17 2.08
N GLU A 527 18.79 25.19 2.93
CA GLU A 527 19.53 25.24 4.21
C GLU A 527 19.14 24.08 5.11
N PHE A 528 17.83 23.84 5.30
CA PHE A 528 17.36 22.72 6.12
C PHE A 528 17.77 21.36 5.55
N ILE A 529 17.40 21.06 4.30
CA ILE A 529 17.69 19.75 3.70
C ILE A 529 19.20 19.55 3.52
N GLY A 530 19.95 20.60 3.18
CA GLY A 530 21.40 20.54 3.03
C GLY A 530 22.16 20.30 4.35
N GLY A 531 21.49 20.49 5.50
CA GLY A 531 22.00 20.11 6.82
C GLY A 531 21.76 18.65 7.19
N MET A 532 20.92 17.92 6.44
CA MET A 532 20.56 16.53 6.72
C MET A 532 21.50 15.57 5.99
N ASP A 533 22.22 14.72 6.72
CA ASP A 533 23.11 13.71 6.11
C ASP A 533 22.34 12.61 5.36
N SER A 534 21.07 12.41 5.72
CA SER A 534 20.20 11.33 5.24
C SER A 534 19.41 11.66 3.98
N ALA A 535 19.43 12.91 3.50
CA ALA A 535 18.64 13.35 2.35
C ALA A 535 19.40 14.32 1.45
N ALA A 536 19.04 14.36 0.16
CA ALA A 536 19.60 15.32 -0.80
C ALA A 536 18.49 16.08 -1.54
N LEU A 537 18.53 17.42 -1.49
CA LEU A 537 17.69 18.27 -2.33
C LEU A 537 18.26 18.31 -3.76
N VAL A 538 17.53 17.74 -4.72
CA VAL A 538 18.05 17.51 -6.08
C VAL A 538 17.69 18.59 -7.10
N SER A 539 16.91 19.61 -6.70
CA SER A 539 16.30 20.58 -7.62
C SER A 539 16.28 22.00 -7.07
N SER A 540 15.72 22.94 -7.85
CA SER A 540 15.51 24.35 -7.49
C SER A 540 14.03 24.73 -7.61
N LEU A 541 13.48 25.48 -6.64
CA LEU A 541 12.06 25.87 -6.67
C LEU A 541 11.68 26.67 -7.92
N GLU A 542 12.61 27.47 -8.46
CA GLU A 542 12.38 28.28 -9.66
C GLU A 542 11.95 27.44 -10.87
N ASP A 543 12.41 26.19 -10.96
CA ASP A 543 12.05 25.28 -12.05
C ASP A 543 10.63 24.71 -11.93
N TYR A 544 9.96 24.90 -10.79
CA TYR A 544 8.64 24.34 -10.46
C TYR A 544 7.56 25.40 -10.24
N LEU A 545 7.81 26.62 -10.71
CA LEU A 545 6.80 27.69 -10.77
C LEU A 545 5.98 27.56 -12.07
N TYR A 546 4.66 27.59 -11.94
CA TYR A 546 3.69 27.44 -13.02
C TYR A 546 2.63 28.56 -12.94
N GLU A 547 1.83 28.70 -13.99
CA GLU A 547 0.75 29.70 -14.09
C GLU A 547 -0.62 29.02 -14.11
N ASN A 548 -1.71 29.77 -13.88
CA ASN A 548 -3.07 29.21 -13.84
C ASN A 548 -3.42 28.32 -15.05
N ALA A 549 -2.92 28.67 -16.24
CA ALA A 549 -3.20 27.95 -17.48
C ALA A 549 -2.67 26.51 -17.49
N ASP A 550 -1.72 26.18 -16.62
CA ASP A 550 -1.12 24.85 -16.51
C ASP A 550 -1.92 23.90 -15.60
N PHE A 551 -2.88 24.41 -14.84
CA PHE A 551 -3.62 23.64 -13.83
C PHE A 551 -4.98 23.14 -14.32
N TYR A 552 -5.44 22.03 -13.74
CA TYR A 552 -6.67 21.36 -14.13
C TYR A 552 -7.89 21.85 -13.33
N ASP A 553 -7.96 21.53 -12.04
CA ASP A 553 -9.11 21.78 -11.16
C ASP A 553 -8.74 22.46 -9.83
N THR A 554 -7.53 22.21 -9.33
CA THR A 554 -6.95 22.84 -8.14
C THR A 554 -5.63 23.50 -8.49
N ASN A 555 -5.07 24.27 -7.55
CA ASN A 555 -3.75 24.90 -7.70
C ASN A 555 -2.58 23.93 -7.45
N TYR A 556 -2.84 22.62 -7.41
CA TYR A 556 -1.85 21.57 -7.21
C TYR A 556 -1.86 20.52 -8.33
N HIS A 557 -2.95 20.42 -9.10
CA HIS A 557 -3.11 19.41 -10.14
C HIS A 557 -2.84 20.01 -11.51
N LEU A 558 -1.71 19.65 -12.14
CA LEU A 558 -1.38 20.09 -13.49
C LEU A 558 -2.27 19.40 -14.53
N LEU A 559 -2.50 20.07 -15.66
CA LEU A 559 -2.94 19.46 -16.91
C LEU A 559 -1.97 18.35 -17.35
N THR A 560 -2.42 17.46 -18.23
CA THR A 560 -1.60 16.30 -18.63
C THR A 560 -0.28 16.71 -19.29
N ASP A 561 -0.29 17.67 -20.20
CA ASP A 561 0.95 18.08 -20.91
C ASP A 561 1.96 18.77 -19.95
N PRO A 562 1.57 19.75 -19.10
CA PRO A 562 2.45 20.27 -18.06
C PRO A 562 2.91 19.21 -17.05
N ALA A 563 2.10 18.20 -16.70
CA ALA A 563 2.52 17.09 -15.84
C ALA A 563 3.61 16.22 -16.47
N ILE A 564 3.53 15.97 -17.78
CA ILE A 564 4.59 15.28 -18.54
C ILE A 564 5.89 16.10 -18.51
N GLN A 565 5.79 17.42 -18.71
CA GLN A 565 6.95 18.32 -18.62
C GLN A 565 7.55 18.37 -17.20
N ASN A 566 6.71 18.40 -16.18
CA ASN A 566 7.11 18.31 -14.78
C ASN A 566 7.88 17.00 -14.50
N THR A 567 7.35 15.88 -15.00
CA THR A 567 7.99 14.56 -14.88
C THR A 567 9.36 14.54 -15.58
N ALA A 568 9.50 15.19 -16.74
CA ALA A 568 10.79 15.32 -17.43
C ALA A 568 11.84 16.05 -16.57
N LYS A 569 11.44 17.10 -15.84
CA LYS A 569 12.33 17.81 -14.91
C LYS A 569 12.75 16.90 -13.75
N TRP A 570 11.81 16.20 -13.12
CA TRP A 570 12.15 15.25 -12.05
C TRP A 570 13.06 14.11 -12.52
N ILE A 571 12.88 13.59 -13.73
CA ILE A 571 13.80 12.61 -14.32
C ILE A 571 15.19 13.22 -14.50
N PHE A 572 15.28 14.44 -15.03
CA PHE A 572 16.55 15.15 -15.21
C PHE A 572 17.30 15.32 -13.88
N ASP A 573 16.59 15.68 -12.81
CA ASP A 573 17.19 15.87 -11.48
C ASP A 573 17.66 14.56 -10.84
N LEU A 574 16.94 13.45 -11.08
CA LEU A 574 17.28 12.13 -10.54
C LEU A 574 18.35 11.41 -11.37
N GLN A 575 18.50 11.74 -12.65
CA GLN A 575 19.42 11.06 -13.57
C GLN A 575 20.87 10.95 -13.05
N PRO A 576 21.48 11.97 -12.43
CA PRO A 576 22.83 11.88 -11.89
C PRO A 576 23.00 10.85 -10.76
N TYR A 577 21.91 10.52 -10.07
CA TYR A 577 21.90 9.65 -8.90
C TYR A 577 21.47 8.23 -9.24
N LEU A 578 20.48 8.08 -10.12
CA LEU A 578 19.84 6.80 -10.44
C LEU A 578 20.23 6.25 -11.80
N GLY A 579 20.73 7.09 -12.70
CA GLY A 579 21.15 6.66 -14.03
C GLY A 579 22.33 5.70 -13.95
N GLU A 580 22.24 4.58 -14.69
CA GLU A 580 23.42 3.75 -14.90
C GLU A 580 24.50 4.61 -15.58
N LYS A 581 25.69 4.69 -14.98
CA LYS A 581 26.84 5.25 -15.68
C LYS A 581 27.03 4.38 -16.93
N ALA A 582 26.84 4.96 -18.11
CA ALA A 582 27.26 4.32 -19.35
C ALA A 582 28.73 3.92 -19.20
N ALA A 583 28.96 2.61 -19.12
CA ALA A 583 30.28 2.02 -18.92
C ALA A 583 31.18 2.22 -20.14
#